data_AF-A0A2V1NDG9-F1
#
_entry.id   AF-A0A2V1NDG9-F1
#
_cell.length_a   1.000
_cell.length_b   1.000
_cell.length_c   1.000
_cell.angle_alpha   90.00
_cell.angle_beta   90.00
_cell.angle_gamma   90.00
#
_symmetry.space_group_name_H-M   'P 1'
#
loop_
_entity.id
_entity.type
_entity.pdbx_description
1 polymer ?
#
loop_
_entity_poly.entity_id
_entity_poly.type
_entity_poly.pdbx_seq_one_letter_code
_entity_poly.pdbx_strand_id
1 'polypeptide(L)'
;MLYGIAAATAALALAALLAALLRVPALRVGLVERRQRLRRVPLSGGPAVVAATCGVAALGDRTGLAPLGPGTGVLLVAAGAVALLGLAADLWRLKTRFLVLGTTVSAAFVIPYDVIGVPGGVVSVGWVVLVALAFRSLDHADGVAGTVGVVTAFGAGACAAAEVMDGPAVLLSVLAAALTGFLMHNWPHARVGLGTSGALFAGFLPAAVAVRACAERGPLTGAGALFALTAVATLDVVLVALSRRRAGRPLLRPAPDHLAHRLRRIGVTDRGALVLIGAAAFGGVLVGVLVHAGWTGAPAALWVAAVAAAAVAGLLRVRVYGVRPRRTGETLGRRPGVRRARSAPGDADARRLALVRRLTPVQRLLNRRRKVPQVPGVTPGAHVQAPRKPESSQVRAGMRVRNG
;
A
#
# COMPACT_ATOMS: atom_id res chain seq x y z
N MET A 1 10.02 27.99 19.21
CA MET A 1 11.13 27.49 18.35
C MET A 1 11.72 26.17 18.88
N LEU A 2 12.30 26.11 20.09
CA LEU A 2 12.91 24.87 20.63
C LEU A 2 11.93 23.67 20.75
N TYR A 3 10.69 23.92 21.13
CA TYR A 3 9.67 22.86 21.30
C TYR A 3 9.26 22.19 19.99
N GLY A 4 9.14 22.95 18.91
CA GLY A 4 8.81 22.39 17.58
C GLY A 4 9.93 21.47 17.08
N ILE A 5 11.18 21.84 17.34
CA ILE A 5 12.35 21.00 17.01
C ILE A 5 12.34 19.73 17.85
N ALA A 6 12.11 19.83 19.17
CA ALA A 6 12.04 18.66 20.05
C ALA A 6 10.89 17.70 19.68
N ALA A 7 9.71 18.23 19.35
CA ALA A 7 8.58 17.44 18.90
C ALA A 7 8.87 16.75 17.56
N ALA A 8 9.49 17.47 16.61
CA ALA A 8 9.88 16.91 15.32
C ALA A 8 10.95 15.82 15.47
N THR A 9 12.01 16.04 16.26
CA THR A 9 13.06 15.03 16.47
C THR A 9 12.53 13.80 17.19
N ALA A 10 11.66 13.99 18.21
CA ALA A 10 10.98 12.90 18.89
C ALA A 10 10.10 12.10 17.92
N ALA A 11 9.32 12.79 17.07
CA ALA A 11 8.46 12.13 16.08
C ALA A 11 9.25 11.35 15.04
N LEU A 12 10.38 11.91 14.56
CA LEU A 12 11.29 11.23 13.64
C LEU A 12 11.88 9.97 14.26
N ALA A 13 12.44 10.08 15.46
CA ALA A 13 13.05 8.96 16.17
C ALA A 13 12.02 7.88 16.50
N LEU A 14 10.85 8.29 17.00
CA LEU A 14 9.76 7.38 17.35
C LEU A 14 9.20 6.66 16.11
N ALA A 15 8.97 7.37 15.00
CA ALA A 15 8.50 6.76 13.76
C ALA A 15 9.53 5.79 13.17
N ALA A 16 10.82 6.14 13.20
CA ALA A 16 11.89 5.26 12.74
C ALA A 16 11.98 3.98 13.60
N LEU A 17 11.93 4.13 14.93
CA LEU A 17 11.94 3.02 15.88
C LEU A 17 10.70 2.12 15.72
N LEU A 18 9.51 2.70 15.68
CA LEU A 18 8.25 1.97 15.51
C LEU A 18 8.18 1.26 14.16
N ALA A 19 8.64 1.88 13.08
CA ALA A 19 8.69 1.25 11.76
C ALA A 19 9.60 0.00 11.77
N ALA A 20 10.72 0.05 12.50
CA ALA A 20 11.60 -1.11 12.67
C ALA A 20 10.98 -2.19 13.57
N LEU A 21 10.42 -1.81 14.72
CA LEU A 21 9.84 -2.73 15.71
C LEU A 21 8.58 -3.44 15.19
N LEU A 22 7.68 -2.69 14.54
CA LEU A 22 6.42 -3.22 14.02
C LEU A 22 6.61 -4.12 12.78
N ARG A 23 7.84 -4.25 12.27
CA ARG A 23 8.16 -5.14 11.16
C ARG A 23 7.87 -6.61 11.48
N VAL A 24 8.28 -7.08 12.66
CA VAL A 24 8.10 -8.47 13.09
C VAL A 24 6.61 -8.82 13.30
N PRO A 25 5.81 -8.05 14.06
CA PRO A 25 4.39 -8.36 14.22
C PRO A 25 3.62 -8.25 12.91
N ALA A 26 3.95 -7.30 12.02
CA ALA A 26 3.31 -7.20 10.71
C ALA A 26 3.53 -8.47 9.86
N LEU A 27 4.72 -9.08 9.95
CA LEU A 27 4.99 -10.35 9.27
C LEU A 27 4.22 -11.52 9.90
N ARG A 28 4.04 -11.53 11.23
CA ARG A 28 3.27 -12.58 11.94
C ARG A 28 1.77 -12.51 11.61
N VAL A 29 1.21 -11.31 11.54
CA VAL A 29 -0.21 -11.09 11.19
C VAL A 29 -0.47 -11.28 9.68
N GLY A 30 0.59 -11.36 8.87
CA GLY A 30 0.46 -11.51 7.41
C GLY A 30 0.09 -10.21 6.69
N LEU A 31 0.28 -9.05 7.34
CA LEU A 31 0.12 -7.70 6.77
C LEU A 31 1.25 -7.41 5.79
N VAL A 32 1.19 -8.06 4.62
CA VAL A 32 2.25 -8.04 3.63
C VAL A 32 1.68 -7.67 2.27
N GLU A 33 2.28 -6.66 1.66
CA GLU A 33 2.03 -6.32 0.28
C GLU A 33 3.05 -6.99 -0.64
N ARG A 34 2.57 -7.52 -1.77
CA ARG A 34 3.45 -8.02 -2.84
C ARG A 34 3.79 -6.86 -3.75
N ARG A 35 5.04 -6.40 -3.68
CA ARG A 35 5.62 -5.42 -4.61
C ARG A 35 6.14 -6.11 -5.87
N GLN A 36 6.59 -5.32 -6.85
CA GLN A 36 7.22 -5.83 -8.07
C GLN A 36 8.37 -6.79 -7.73
N ARG A 37 8.61 -7.79 -8.61
CA ARG A 37 9.58 -8.88 -8.42
C ARG A 37 9.32 -9.77 -7.19
N LEU A 38 8.05 -10.04 -6.86
CA LEU A 38 7.62 -10.98 -5.81
C LEU A 38 8.13 -10.65 -4.39
N ARG A 39 8.63 -9.43 -4.15
CA ARG A 39 9.07 -9.00 -2.82
C ARG A 39 7.88 -8.81 -1.90
N ARG A 40 7.97 -9.41 -0.72
CA ARG A 40 7.01 -9.28 0.38
C ARG A 40 7.46 -8.13 1.29
N VAL A 41 6.71 -7.04 1.31
CA VAL A 41 7.01 -5.88 2.16
C VAL A 41 5.93 -5.78 3.24
N PRO A 42 6.30 -5.76 4.54
CA PRO A 42 5.34 -5.62 5.63
C PRO A 42 4.78 -4.19 5.69
N LEU A 43 3.47 -4.07 5.89
CA LEU A 43 2.73 -2.80 5.95
C LEU A 43 2.67 -2.26 7.38
N SER A 44 3.81 -2.08 8.03
CA SER A 44 3.91 -1.53 9.40
C SER A 44 4.14 -0.02 9.45
N GLY A 45 4.44 0.62 8.32
CA GLY A 45 4.83 2.02 8.26
C GLY A 45 3.70 2.98 8.62
N GLY A 46 2.48 2.72 8.13
CA GLY A 46 1.33 3.56 8.41
C GLY A 46 0.98 3.65 9.89
N PRO A 47 0.77 2.52 10.59
CA PRO A 47 0.56 2.51 12.03
C PRO A 47 1.70 3.19 12.80
N ALA A 48 2.95 3.00 12.39
CA ALA A 48 4.11 3.65 13.02
C ALA A 48 4.04 5.18 12.90
N VAL A 49 3.77 5.70 11.69
CA VAL A 49 3.66 7.15 11.44
C VAL A 49 2.48 7.73 12.21
N VAL A 50 1.31 7.09 12.16
CA VAL A 50 0.09 7.57 12.83
C VAL A 50 0.29 7.58 14.35
N ALA A 51 0.84 6.51 14.93
CA ALA A 51 1.10 6.43 16.36
C ALA A 51 2.14 7.46 16.81
N ALA A 52 3.20 7.67 16.02
CA ALA A 52 4.20 8.70 16.32
C ALA A 52 3.61 10.11 16.27
N THR A 53 2.87 10.45 15.20
CA THR A 53 2.24 11.77 15.05
C THR A 53 1.19 12.03 16.12
N CYS A 54 0.27 11.08 16.36
CA CYS A 54 -0.78 11.25 17.38
C CYS A 54 -0.22 11.25 18.80
N GLY A 55 0.76 10.39 19.08
CA GLY A 55 1.39 10.30 20.40
C GLY A 55 2.17 11.55 20.76
N VAL A 56 2.98 12.06 19.84
CA VAL A 56 3.73 13.32 20.04
C VAL A 56 2.79 14.51 20.15
N ALA A 57 1.75 14.59 19.32
CA ALA A 57 0.75 15.66 19.41
C ALA A 57 0.00 15.64 20.75
N ALA A 58 -0.55 14.48 21.15
CA ALA A 58 -1.29 14.36 22.41
C ALA A 58 -0.42 14.59 23.65
N LEU A 59 0.85 14.18 23.61
CA LEU A 59 1.79 14.46 24.70
C LEU A 59 2.16 15.94 24.76
N GLY A 60 2.37 16.58 23.60
CA GLY A 60 2.64 18.02 23.51
C GLY A 60 1.50 18.87 24.06
N ASP A 61 0.26 18.42 23.84
CA ASP A 61 -0.94 19.07 24.37
C ASP A 61 -1.08 18.90 25.88
N ARG A 62 -0.97 17.65 26.38
CA ARG A 62 -1.06 17.35 27.81
C ARG A 62 0.02 17.98 28.67
N THR A 63 1.21 18.16 28.11
CA THR A 63 2.34 18.79 28.82
C THR A 63 2.26 20.32 28.77
N GLY A 64 1.31 20.89 28.02
CA GLY A 64 1.19 22.33 27.79
C GLY A 64 2.34 22.93 26.97
N LEU A 65 3.24 22.07 26.45
CA LEU A 65 4.44 22.49 25.71
C LEU A 65 4.12 22.93 24.28
N ALA A 66 3.03 22.40 23.70
CA ALA A 66 2.50 22.80 22.41
C ALA A 66 0.97 22.67 22.46
N PRO A 67 0.25 23.67 22.99
CA PRO A 67 -1.21 23.64 23.07
C PRO A 67 -1.80 23.43 21.69
N LEU A 68 -2.47 22.29 21.50
CA LEU A 68 -3.23 22.03 20.29
C LEU A 68 -4.48 22.92 20.40
N GLY A 69 -4.43 24.14 19.85
CA GLY A 69 -5.55 25.09 19.91
C GLY A 69 -6.90 24.44 19.54
N PRO A 70 -8.04 25.03 19.93
CA PRO A 70 -9.35 24.36 20.03
C PRO A 70 -9.84 23.64 18.76
N GLY A 71 -9.33 23.95 17.57
CA GLY A 71 -9.66 23.26 16.30
C GLY A 71 -8.69 22.16 15.85
N THR A 72 -7.58 21.92 16.57
CA THR A 72 -6.56 20.93 16.19
C THR A 72 -6.91 19.53 16.69
N GLY A 73 -7.62 19.43 17.83
CA GLY A 73 -8.11 18.16 18.36
C GLY A 73 -9.08 17.46 17.41
N VAL A 74 -10.05 18.19 16.87
CA VAL A 74 -11.01 17.66 15.87
C VAL A 74 -10.29 17.16 14.63
N LEU A 75 -9.31 17.92 14.13
CA LEU A 75 -8.48 17.53 13.00
C LEU A 75 -7.70 16.23 13.28
N LEU A 76 -7.10 16.11 14.47
CA LEU A 76 -6.34 14.93 14.86
C LEU A 76 -7.24 13.70 14.99
N VAL A 77 -8.42 13.85 15.59
CA VAL A 77 -9.42 12.76 15.72
C VAL A 77 -9.92 12.32 14.35
N ALA A 78 -10.26 13.26 13.46
CA ALA A 78 -10.71 12.95 12.10
C ALA A 78 -9.61 12.26 11.29
N ALA A 79 -8.37 12.74 11.35
CA ALA A 79 -7.24 12.11 10.68
C ALA A 79 -6.94 10.72 11.26
N GLY A 80 -7.02 10.56 12.58
CA GLY A 80 -6.92 9.27 13.27
C GLY A 80 -8.01 8.29 12.83
N ALA A 81 -9.26 8.73 12.69
CA ALA A 81 -10.36 7.91 12.20
C ALA A 81 -10.10 7.44 10.75
N VAL A 82 -9.59 8.30 9.88
CA VAL A 82 -9.18 7.94 8.51
C VAL A 82 -8.02 6.93 8.53
N ALA A 83 -7.05 7.11 9.42
CA ALA A 83 -5.94 6.18 9.57
C ALA A 83 -6.40 4.79 10.06
N LEU A 84 -7.33 4.74 11.01
CA LEU A 84 -7.94 3.51 11.51
C LEU A 84 -8.76 2.81 10.41
N LEU A 85 -9.53 3.58 9.63
CA LEU A 85 -10.25 3.05 8.47
C LEU A 85 -9.29 2.46 7.43
N GLY A 86 -8.14 3.11 7.19
CA GLY A 86 -7.10 2.58 6.33
C GLY A 86 -6.44 1.33 6.90
N LEU A 87 -6.23 1.25 8.22
CA LEU A 87 -5.71 0.05 8.88
C LEU A 87 -6.71 -1.12 8.80
N ALA A 88 -7.99 -0.84 9.01
CA ALA A 88 -9.07 -1.79 8.80
C ALA A 88 -9.13 -2.26 7.33
N ALA A 89 -8.84 -1.36 6.37
CA ALA A 89 -8.75 -1.72 4.97
C ALA A 89 -7.55 -2.65 4.68
N ASP A 90 -6.41 -2.45 5.33
CA ASP A 90 -5.22 -3.30 5.19
C ASP A 90 -5.45 -4.69 5.82
N LEU A 91 -6.16 -4.77 6.95
CA LEU A 91 -6.50 -6.01 7.66
C LEU A 91 -7.62 -6.82 6.98
N TRP A 92 -8.73 -6.15 6.64
CA TRP A 92 -9.95 -6.81 6.16
C TRP A 92 -10.18 -6.68 4.66
N ARG A 93 -9.25 -6.07 3.92
CA ARG A 93 -9.34 -5.86 2.46
C ARG A 93 -10.63 -5.15 2.03
N LEU A 94 -10.95 -4.06 2.73
CA LEU A 94 -12.16 -3.28 2.48
C LEU A 94 -12.21 -2.72 1.06
N LYS A 95 -13.41 -2.66 0.49
CA LYS A 95 -13.65 -2.07 -0.84
C LYS A 95 -13.43 -0.56 -0.80
N THR A 96 -12.87 0.02 -1.86
CA THR A 96 -12.57 1.46 -1.98
C THR A 96 -13.75 2.38 -1.64
N ARG A 97 -14.99 1.97 -1.92
CA ARG A 97 -16.20 2.73 -1.57
C ARG A 97 -16.32 3.08 -0.07
N PHE A 98 -15.92 2.16 0.81
CA PHE A 98 -15.97 2.39 2.26
C PHE A 98 -14.89 3.37 2.71
N LEU A 99 -13.73 3.32 2.04
CA LEU A 99 -12.65 4.26 2.29
C LEU A 99 -13.07 5.67 1.87
N VAL A 100 -13.66 5.81 0.68
CA VAL A 100 -14.22 7.10 0.21
C VAL A 100 -15.23 7.63 1.23
N LEU A 101 -16.25 6.82 1.59
CA LEU A 101 -17.30 7.25 2.50
C LEU A 101 -16.75 7.72 3.85
N GLY A 102 -15.89 6.93 4.50
CA GLY A 102 -15.32 7.31 5.79
C GLY A 102 -14.38 8.53 5.71
N THR A 103 -13.63 8.67 4.61
CA THR A 103 -12.83 9.89 4.37
C THR A 103 -13.70 11.12 4.12
N THR A 104 -14.84 10.98 3.43
CA THR A 104 -15.79 12.06 3.19
C THR A 104 -16.42 12.52 4.51
N VAL A 105 -16.86 11.59 5.35
CA VAL A 105 -17.43 11.89 6.67
C VAL A 105 -16.39 12.63 7.52
N SER A 106 -15.16 12.11 7.59
CA SER A 106 -14.09 12.75 8.37
C SER A 106 -13.73 14.14 7.84
N ALA A 107 -13.71 14.34 6.52
CA ALA A 107 -13.44 15.65 5.91
C ALA A 107 -14.56 16.66 6.21
N ALA A 108 -15.82 16.22 6.20
CA ALA A 108 -16.97 17.08 6.51
C ALA A 108 -16.90 17.63 7.95
N PHE A 109 -16.39 16.87 8.93
CA PHE A 109 -16.24 17.38 10.29
C PHE A 109 -15.12 18.42 10.48
N VAL A 110 -14.20 18.53 9.52
CA VAL A 110 -12.98 19.35 9.67
C VAL A 110 -13.05 20.67 8.90
N ILE A 111 -13.90 20.75 7.87
CA ILE A 111 -13.94 21.88 6.95
C ILE A 111 -14.73 23.05 7.55
N PRO A 112 -14.20 24.29 7.50
CA PRO A 112 -14.85 25.47 8.06
C PRO A 112 -15.93 25.99 7.10
N TYR A 113 -17.16 25.48 7.23
CA TYR A 113 -18.30 25.89 6.42
C TYR A 113 -18.76 27.33 6.68
N ASP A 114 -18.46 27.85 7.86
CA ASP A 114 -18.72 29.22 8.27
C ASP A 114 -17.93 30.24 7.43
N VAL A 115 -16.71 29.90 7.01
CA VAL A 115 -15.85 30.76 6.19
C VAL A 115 -16.10 30.56 4.70
N ILE A 116 -16.14 29.30 4.24
CA ILE A 116 -16.13 28.96 2.81
C ILE A 116 -17.56 28.81 2.23
N GLY A 117 -18.57 28.77 3.11
CA GLY A 117 -19.95 28.47 2.75
C GLY A 117 -20.18 27.01 2.38
N VAL A 118 -21.45 26.60 2.30
CA VAL A 118 -21.83 25.20 1.97
C VAL A 118 -21.29 24.75 0.60
N PRO A 119 -21.43 25.52 -0.50
CA PRO A 119 -20.94 25.08 -1.81
C PRO A 119 -19.42 24.89 -1.84
N GLY A 120 -18.67 25.85 -1.29
CA GLY A 120 -17.22 25.78 -1.23
C GLY A 120 -16.73 24.70 -0.26
N GLY A 121 -17.47 24.46 0.83
CA GLY A 121 -17.23 23.35 1.74
C GLY A 121 -17.40 21.98 1.06
N VAL A 122 -18.44 21.78 0.24
CA VAL A 122 -18.63 20.53 -0.52
C VAL A 122 -17.48 20.29 -1.50
N VAL A 123 -17.06 21.33 -2.22
CA VAL A 123 -15.90 21.25 -3.13
C VAL A 123 -14.62 20.90 -2.35
N SER A 124 -14.43 21.52 -1.19
CA SER A 124 -13.29 21.27 -0.30
C SER A 124 -13.28 19.83 0.24
N VAL A 125 -14.43 19.29 0.64
CA VAL A 125 -14.57 17.88 1.06
C VAL A 125 -14.14 16.97 -0.08
N GLY A 126 -14.65 17.23 -1.29
CA GLY A 126 -14.29 16.48 -2.48
C GLY A 126 -12.78 16.54 -2.76
N TRP A 127 -12.17 17.72 -2.59
CA TRP A 127 -10.74 17.92 -2.77
C TRP A 127 -9.91 17.12 -1.76
N VAL A 128 -10.22 17.21 -0.47
CA VAL A 128 -9.51 16.46 0.59
C VAL A 128 -9.60 14.95 0.34
N VAL A 129 -10.77 14.44 -0.01
CA VAL A 129 -10.98 13.02 -0.33
C VAL A 129 -10.17 12.61 -1.57
N LEU A 130 -10.18 13.44 -2.62
CA LEU A 130 -9.41 13.20 -3.83
C LEU A 130 -7.91 13.12 -3.52
N VAL A 131 -7.38 14.05 -2.73
CA VAL A 131 -5.97 14.07 -2.33
C VAL A 131 -5.63 12.87 -1.46
N ALA A 132 -6.44 12.51 -0.47
CA ALA A 132 -6.20 11.32 0.36
C ALA A 132 -6.13 10.04 -0.49
N LEU A 133 -7.06 9.86 -1.43
CA LEU A 133 -7.04 8.73 -2.37
C LEU A 133 -5.87 8.80 -3.36
N ALA A 134 -5.42 9.99 -3.71
CA ALA A 134 -4.23 10.20 -4.54
C ALA A 134 -2.94 9.77 -3.83
N PHE A 135 -2.80 10.10 -2.54
CA PHE A 135 -1.68 9.59 -1.74
C PHE A 135 -1.67 8.07 -1.62
N ARG A 136 -2.85 7.47 -1.42
CA ARG A 136 -3.01 6.01 -1.50
C ARG A 136 -2.59 5.46 -2.86
N SER A 137 -2.87 6.18 -3.96
CA SER A 137 -2.41 5.82 -5.30
C SER A 137 -0.89 5.80 -5.39
N LEU A 138 -0.19 6.77 -4.78
CA LEU A 138 1.28 6.90 -4.80
C LEU A 138 2.02 5.78 -4.04
N ASP A 139 1.38 5.13 -3.05
CA ASP A 139 2.01 4.11 -2.21
C ASP A 139 2.38 2.81 -2.97
N HIS A 140 2.08 2.70 -4.27
CA HIS A 140 2.51 1.56 -5.08
C HIS A 140 4.04 1.48 -5.28
N ALA A 141 4.77 2.58 -5.11
CA ALA A 141 6.20 2.69 -5.35
C ALA A 141 6.99 3.04 -4.07
N ASP A 142 8.09 2.33 -3.86
CA ASP A 142 9.00 2.51 -2.73
C ASP A 142 9.45 3.99 -2.60
N GLY A 143 9.25 4.58 -1.42
CA GLY A 143 9.68 5.94 -1.08
C GLY A 143 8.77 7.06 -1.56
N VAL A 144 7.96 6.85 -2.61
CA VAL A 144 7.26 7.96 -3.31
C VAL A 144 6.18 8.61 -2.45
N ALA A 145 5.29 7.81 -1.84
CA ALA A 145 4.25 8.37 -0.97
C ALA A 145 4.86 9.08 0.26
N GLY A 146 5.96 8.55 0.79
CA GLY A 146 6.70 9.16 1.89
C GLY A 146 7.31 10.50 1.51
N THR A 147 8.06 10.59 0.40
CA THR A 147 8.70 11.85 -0.03
C THR A 147 7.69 12.91 -0.38
N VAL A 148 6.66 12.58 -1.17
CA VAL A 148 5.59 13.53 -1.51
C VAL A 148 4.86 13.96 -0.24
N GLY A 149 4.64 13.05 0.72
CA GLY A 149 3.99 13.36 1.99
C GLY A 149 4.79 14.33 2.85
N VAL A 150 6.10 14.13 2.97
CA VAL A 150 6.99 15.05 3.69
C VAL A 150 6.92 16.45 3.08
N VAL A 151 7.09 16.54 1.76
CA VAL A 151 7.13 17.83 1.05
C VAL A 151 5.78 18.55 1.12
N THR A 152 4.67 17.85 0.89
CA THR A 152 3.33 18.43 1.01
C THR A 152 2.97 18.81 2.45
N ALA A 153 3.39 18.04 3.45
CA ALA A 153 3.18 18.38 4.87
C ALA A 153 3.97 19.64 5.26
N PHE A 154 5.22 19.78 4.84
CA PHE A 154 5.99 21.02 5.05
C PHE A 154 5.35 22.22 4.35
N GLY A 155 4.92 22.06 3.10
CA GLY A 155 4.24 23.13 2.35
C GLY A 155 2.96 23.61 3.01
N ALA A 156 2.06 22.67 3.34
CA ALA A 156 0.81 22.98 4.03
C ALA A 156 1.06 23.54 5.45
N GLY A 157 2.12 23.08 6.12
CA GLY A 157 2.55 23.61 7.43
C GLY A 157 3.06 25.04 7.34
N ALA A 158 3.79 25.38 6.28
CA ALA A 158 4.22 26.75 6.00
C ALA A 158 3.04 27.69 5.72
N CYS A 159 2.04 27.22 4.94
CA CYS A 159 0.79 27.97 4.76
C CYS A 159 0.05 28.18 6.09
N ALA A 160 -0.08 27.12 6.90
CA ALA A 160 -0.72 27.23 8.21
C ALA A 160 0.02 28.22 9.14
N ALA A 161 1.36 28.21 9.13
CA ALA A 161 2.16 29.16 9.90
C ALA A 161 1.98 30.61 9.41
N ALA A 162 1.83 30.82 8.09
CA ALA A 162 1.56 32.14 7.53
C ALA A 162 0.21 32.72 7.98
N GLU A 163 -0.77 31.87 8.26
CA GLU A 163 -2.09 32.24 8.80
C GLU A 163 -2.15 32.17 10.33
N VAL A 164 -1.00 32.11 11.03
CA VAL A 164 -0.90 32.07 12.50
C VAL A 164 -1.65 30.87 13.12
N MET A 165 -1.78 29.77 12.36
CA MET A 165 -2.37 28.52 12.82
C MET A 165 -1.30 27.63 13.47
N ASP A 166 -0.81 28.03 14.64
CA ASP A 166 0.33 27.38 15.31
C ASP A 166 0.11 25.87 15.55
N GLY A 167 -1.07 25.48 16.04
CA GLY A 167 -1.41 24.07 16.29
C GLY A 167 -1.29 23.19 15.05
N PRO A 168 -2.02 23.49 13.95
CA PRO A 168 -1.89 22.78 12.68
C PRO A 168 -0.48 22.83 12.06
N ALA A 169 0.24 23.95 12.16
CA ALA A 169 1.60 24.08 11.64
C ALA A 169 2.58 23.14 12.37
N VAL A 170 2.50 23.07 13.71
CA VAL A 170 3.30 22.14 14.51
C VAL A 170 2.91 20.70 14.20
N LEU A 171 1.62 20.39 14.10
CA LEU A 171 1.14 19.05 13.78
C LEU A 171 1.66 18.55 12.43
N LEU A 172 1.67 19.41 11.40
CA LEU A 172 2.23 19.05 10.10
C LEU A 172 3.75 18.92 10.11
N SER A 173 4.45 19.71 10.92
CA SER A 173 5.89 19.55 11.14
C SER A 173 6.22 18.20 11.79
N VAL A 174 5.42 17.80 12.77
CA VAL A 174 5.48 16.48 13.43
C VAL A 174 5.19 15.35 12.43
N LEU A 175 4.17 15.50 11.59
CA LEU A 175 3.88 14.54 10.51
C LEU A 175 5.05 14.43 9.53
N ALA A 176 5.61 15.55 9.07
CA ALA A 176 6.73 15.57 8.13
C ALA A 176 7.97 14.88 8.73
N ALA A 177 8.24 15.11 10.02
CA ALA A 177 9.32 14.45 10.73
C ALA A 177 9.08 12.93 10.89
N ALA A 178 7.86 12.52 11.24
CA ALA A 178 7.48 11.11 11.33
C ALA A 178 7.59 10.39 9.98
N LEU A 179 7.13 11.01 8.90
CA LEU A 179 7.28 10.48 7.54
C LEU A 179 8.75 10.39 7.12
N THR A 180 9.60 11.33 7.55
CA THR A 180 11.05 11.30 7.31
C THR A 180 11.70 10.12 8.04
N GLY A 181 11.34 9.86 9.31
CA GLY A 181 11.79 8.68 10.04
C GLY A 181 11.34 7.35 9.42
N PHE A 182 10.10 7.30 8.91
CA PHE A 182 9.60 6.18 8.12
C PHE A 182 10.38 6.01 6.81
N LEU A 183 10.73 7.10 6.13
CA LEU A 183 11.39 7.09 4.84
C LEU A 183 12.78 6.42 4.90
N MET A 184 13.47 6.46 6.04
CA MET A 184 14.71 5.72 6.29
C MET A 184 14.54 4.20 6.08
N HIS A 185 13.34 3.67 6.30
CA HIS A 185 12.99 2.24 6.12
C HIS A 185 12.27 1.96 4.80
N ASN A 186 11.73 2.99 4.14
CA ASN A 186 10.98 2.90 2.90
C ASN A 186 11.77 3.32 1.65
N TRP A 187 13.02 3.81 1.82
CA TRP A 187 13.89 4.17 0.70
C TRP A 187 14.17 2.96 -0.23
N PRO A 188 14.23 3.15 -1.56
CA PRO A 188 14.52 2.06 -2.50
C PRO A 188 15.85 1.34 -2.20
N HIS A 189 15.87 0.04 -1.87
CA HIS A 189 14.79 -0.96 -1.83
C HIS A 189 14.06 -1.03 -0.47
N ALA A 190 12.73 -0.81 -0.45
CA ALA A 190 11.98 -0.66 0.79
C ALA A 190 11.98 -1.92 1.67
N ARG A 191 12.09 -1.72 3.00
CA ARG A 191 11.99 -2.76 4.04
C ARG A 191 10.63 -2.79 4.72
N VAL A 192 9.93 -1.66 4.74
CA VAL A 192 8.60 -1.45 5.33
C VAL A 192 7.76 -0.62 4.36
N GLY A 193 6.48 -0.96 4.18
CA GLY A 193 5.53 -0.23 3.35
C GLY A 193 4.63 0.67 4.18
N LEU A 194 4.12 1.75 3.59
CA LEU A 194 3.26 2.72 4.28
C LEU A 194 1.86 2.13 4.49
N GLY A 195 1.32 1.46 3.48
CA GLY A 195 -0.01 0.84 3.53
C GLY A 195 -1.13 1.87 3.40
N THR A 196 -2.37 1.36 3.34
CA THR A 196 -3.55 2.21 3.17
C THR A 196 -3.75 3.14 4.36
N SER A 197 -3.45 2.66 5.58
CA SER A 197 -3.50 3.48 6.81
C SER A 197 -2.65 4.75 6.71
N GLY A 198 -1.35 4.59 6.46
CA GLY A 198 -0.42 5.70 6.43
C GLY A 198 -0.63 6.60 5.21
N ALA A 199 -0.96 6.02 4.05
CA ALA A 199 -1.13 6.80 2.83
C ALA A 199 -2.40 7.69 2.88
N LEU A 200 -3.51 7.19 3.42
CA LEU A 200 -4.69 8.02 3.62
C LEU A 200 -4.45 9.12 4.66
N PHE A 201 -3.77 8.80 5.77
CA PHE A 201 -3.41 9.79 6.80
C PHE A 201 -2.51 10.89 6.26
N ALA A 202 -1.44 10.52 5.54
CA ALA A 202 -0.47 11.42 4.95
C ALA A 202 -1.05 12.31 3.83
N GLY A 203 -2.15 11.89 3.19
CA GLY A 203 -2.86 12.75 2.25
C GLY A 203 -3.95 13.60 2.89
N PHE A 204 -4.72 13.04 3.82
CA PHE A 204 -5.85 13.71 4.48
C PHE A 204 -5.40 14.90 5.33
N LEU A 205 -4.41 14.69 6.21
CA LEU A 205 -4.01 15.69 7.19
C LEU A 205 -3.47 16.98 6.54
N PRO A 206 -2.47 16.95 5.63
CA PRO A 206 -2.01 18.18 4.99
C PRO A 206 -3.04 18.78 4.04
N ALA A 207 -3.89 17.98 3.37
CA ALA A 207 -4.94 18.52 2.52
C ALA A 207 -5.99 19.30 3.32
N ALA A 208 -6.44 18.76 4.46
CA ALA A 208 -7.41 19.41 5.32
C ALA A 208 -6.85 20.70 5.95
N VAL A 209 -5.60 20.69 6.38
CA VAL A 209 -4.93 21.90 6.88
C VAL A 209 -4.74 22.93 5.78
N ALA A 210 -4.32 22.51 4.58
CA ALA A 210 -4.14 23.43 3.46
C ALA A 210 -5.47 24.12 3.07
N VAL A 211 -6.59 23.38 3.07
CA VAL A 211 -7.93 23.95 2.84
C VAL A 211 -8.26 25.01 3.88
N ARG A 212 -8.00 24.73 5.16
CA ARG A 212 -8.23 25.70 6.25
C ARG A 212 -7.37 26.94 6.10
N ALA A 213 -6.08 26.78 5.81
CA ALA A 213 -5.18 27.91 5.58
C ALA A 213 -5.59 28.73 4.35
N CYS A 214 -6.11 28.09 3.30
CA CYS A 214 -6.53 28.79 2.09
C CYS A 214 -7.98 29.32 2.14
N ALA A 215 -8.71 29.12 3.25
CA ALA A 215 -10.15 29.42 3.34
C ALA A 215 -10.46 30.92 3.15
N GLU A 216 -9.63 31.78 3.72
CA GLU A 216 -9.79 33.24 3.66
C GLU A 216 -9.09 33.86 2.43
N ARG A 217 -8.37 33.04 1.65
CA ARG A 217 -7.77 33.49 0.40
C ARG A 217 -8.86 33.56 -0.67
N GLY A 218 -8.75 34.55 -1.57
CA GLY A 218 -9.67 34.68 -2.69
C GLY A 218 -9.81 33.37 -3.49
N PRO A 219 -11.00 33.01 -4.03
CA PRO A 219 -11.29 31.66 -4.53
C PRO A 219 -10.27 31.12 -5.54
N LEU A 220 -9.78 31.97 -6.44
CA LEU A 220 -8.78 31.60 -7.44
C LEU A 220 -7.39 31.36 -6.83
N THR A 221 -6.97 32.23 -5.90
CA THR A 221 -5.67 32.13 -5.22
C THR A 221 -5.65 30.91 -4.30
N GLY A 222 -6.71 30.71 -3.51
CA GLY A 222 -6.84 29.55 -2.63
C GLY A 222 -6.86 28.23 -3.42
N ALA A 223 -7.68 28.13 -4.47
CA ALA A 223 -7.71 26.94 -5.32
C ALA A 223 -6.37 26.70 -6.04
N GLY A 224 -5.72 27.76 -6.51
CA GLY A 224 -4.39 27.68 -7.15
C GLY A 224 -3.32 27.16 -6.20
N ALA A 225 -3.27 27.68 -4.97
CA ALA A 225 -2.33 27.21 -3.95
C ALA A 225 -2.59 25.74 -3.56
N LEU A 226 -3.85 25.36 -3.31
CA LEU A 226 -4.25 23.99 -3.00
C LEU A 226 -3.88 23.00 -4.11
N PHE A 227 -4.11 23.40 -5.37
CA PHE A 227 -3.73 22.62 -6.53
C PHE A 227 -2.22 22.44 -6.60
N ALA A 228 -1.45 23.53 -6.49
CA ALA A 228 0.00 23.50 -6.58
C ALA A 228 0.65 22.63 -5.48
N LEU A 229 0.17 22.74 -4.24
CA LEU A 229 0.64 21.94 -3.09
C LEU A 229 0.46 20.43 -3.28
N THR A 230 -0.57 20.02 -4.03
CA THR A 230 -0.95 18.60 -4.21
C THR A 230 -0.80 18.12 -5.65
N ALA A 231 -0.16 18.92 -6.51
CA ALA A 231 -0.12 18.73 -7.95
C ALA A 231 0.42 17.35 -8.36
N VAL A 232 1.49 16.88 -7.70
CA VAL A 232 2.07 15.57 -8.04
C VAL A 232 1.13 14.40 -7.72
N ALA A 233 0.44 14.46 -6.57
CA ALA A 233 -0.51 13.42 -6.19
C ALA A 233 -1.72 13.41 -7.14
N THR A 234 -2.27 14.58 -7.44
CA THR A 234 -3.42 14.71 -8.35
C THR A 234 -3.06 14.31 -9.78
N LEU A 235 -1.85 14.62 -10.24
CA LEU A 235 -1.30 14.22 -11.55
C LEU A 235 -1.28 12.69 -11.69
N ASP A 236 -0.83 11.93 -10.68
CA ASP A 236 -0.82 10.46 -10.74
C ASP A 236 -2.23 9.90 -10.97
N VAL A 237 -3.22 10.39 -10.22
CA VAL A 237 -4.61 9.95 -10.34
C VAL A 237 -5.17 10.30 -11.70
N VAL A 238 -4.94 11.53 -12.20
CA VAL A 238 -5.40 11.97 -13.52
C VAL A 238 -4.76 11.13 -14.62
N LEU A 239 -3.45 10.85 -14.55
CA LEU A 239 -2.74 10.02 -15.51
C LEU A 239 -3.33 8.59 -15.57
N VAL A 240 -3.55 7.98 -14.40
CA VAL A 240 -4.15 6.65 -14.29
C VAL A 240 -5.58 6.66 -14.83
N ALA A 241 -6.39 7.66 -14.46
CA ALA A 241 -7.77 7.78 -14.91
C ALA A 241 -7.87 7.93 -16.43
N LEU A 242 -7.07 8.82 -17.03
CA LEU A 242 -7.02 9.03 -18.48
C LEU A 242 -6.51 7.79 -19.23
N SER A 243 -5.45 7.16 -18.72
CA SER A 243 -4.92 5.91 -19.29
C SER A 243 -5.97 4.80 -19.32
N ARG A 244 -6.73 4.65 -18.23
CA ARG A 244 -7.77 3.61 -18.12
C ARG A 244 -8.98 3.93 -18.99
N ARG A 245 -9.40 5.20 -19.07
CA ARG A 245 -10.46 5.64 -19.99
C ARG A 245 -10.09 5.32 -21.45
N ARG A 246 -8.86 5.65 -21.89
CA ARG A 246 -8.36 5.32 -23.23
C ARG A 246 -8.29 3.81 -23.50
N ALA A 247 -8.08 3.01 -22.46
CA ALA A 247 -8.02 1.54 -22.55
C ALA A 247 -9.37 0.83 -22.30
N GLY A 248 -10.46 1.57 -22.06
CA GLY A 248 -11.78 0.99 -21.73
C GLY A 248 -11.80 0.14 -20.46
N ARG A 249 -10.98 0.48 -19.46
CA ARG A 249 -10.85 -0.28 -18.20
C ARG A 249 -11.51 0.45 -17.00
N PRO A 250 -12.03 -0.31 -16.01
CA PRO A 250 -12.64 0.29 -14.82
C PRO A 250 -11.61 1.07 -13.99
N LEU A 251 -12.01 2.25 -13.53
CA LEU A 251 -11.16 3.19 -12.78
C LEU A 251 -10.68 2.67 -11.43
N LEU A 252 -11.45 1.78 -10.79
CA LEU A 252 -11.18 1.31 -9.41
C LEU A 252 -10.38 0.01 -9.33
N ARG A 253 -9.94 -0.55 -10.46
CA ARG A 253 -9.21 -1.84 -10.48
C ARG A 253 -7.70 -1.61 -10.35
N PRO A 254 -6.99 -2.29 -9.44
CA PRO A 254 -5.54 -2.16 -9.32
C PRO A 254 -4.83 -2.51 -10.65
N ALA A 255 -3.96 -1.62 -11.14
CA ALA A 255 -3.19 -1.82 -12.37
C ALA A 255 -1.89 -0.99 -12.33
N PRO A 256 -0.80 -1.47 -12.98
CA PRO A 256 0.51 -0.83 -12.92
C PRO A 256 0.60 0.36 -13.89
N ASP A 257 -0.29 1.35 -13.79
CA ASP A 257 -0.35 2.47 -14.77
C ASP A 257 0.20 3.79 -14.24
N HIS A 258 0.74 3.77 -13.04
CA HIS A 258 1.13 4.94 -12.26
C HIS A 258 2.42 5.61 -12.75
N LEU A 259 2.66 6.84 -12.29
CA LEU A 259 3.81 7.67 -12.68
C LEU A 259 5.14 6.95 -12.55
N ALA A 260 5.41 6.39 -11.37
CA ALA A 260 6.68 5.71 -11.10
C ALA A 260 6.88 4.50 -12.02
N HIS A 261 5.81 3.78 -12.38
CA HIS A 261 5.92 2.65 -13.31
C HIS A 261 6.24 3.11 -14.73
N ARG A 262 5.65 4.20 -15.20
CA ARG A 262 5.89 4.74 -16.54
C ARG A 262 7.30 5.31 -16.67
N LEU A 263 7.80 6.01 -15.64
CA LEU A 263 9.20 6.46 -15.59
C LEU A 263 10.17 5.27 -15.68
N ARG A 264 9.90 4.18 -14.94
CA ARG A 264 10.70 2.95 -15.02
C ARG A 264 10.67 2.31 -16.41
N ARG A 265 9.54 2.38 -17.12
CA ARG A 265 9.43 1.89 -18.51
C ARG A 265 10.26 2.72 -19.51
N ILE A 266 10.53 3.99 -19.22
CA ILE A 266 11.40 4.85 -20.03
C ILE A 266 12.89 4.61 -19.70
N GLY A 267 13.21 3.77 -18.70
CA GLY A 267 14.58 3.41 -18.32
C GLY A 267 15.10 4.14 -17.08
N VAL A 268 14.27 4.93 -16.40
CA VAL A 268 14.66 5.60 -15.15
C VAL A 268 14.77 4.57 -14.01
N THR A 269 15.84 4.64 -13.23
CA THR A 269 16.05 3.76 -12.07
C THR A 269 15.02 4.03 -10.97
N ASP A 270 14.81 3.06 -10.07
CA ASP A 270 13.90 3.19 -8.94
C ASP A 270 14.19 4.43 -8.07
N ARG A 271 15.47 4.72 -7.84
CA ARG A 271 15.94 5.90 -7.11
C ARG A 271 15.78 7.18 -7.93
N GLY A 272 16.08 7.14 -9.23
CA GLY A 272 15.90 8.28 -10.13
C GLY A 272 14.43 8.72 -10.22
N ALA A 273 13.50 7.76 -10.30
CA ALA A 273 12.07 8.05 -10.32
C ALA A 273 11.60 8.69 -9.01
N LEU A 274 12.10 8.22 -7.87
CA LEU A 274 11.83 8.81 -6.56
C LEU A 274 12.29 10.26 -6.49
N VAL A 275 13.54 10.54 -6.88
CA VAL A 275 14.13 11.88 -6.84
C VAL A 275 13.40 12.82 -7.79
N LEU A 276 13.09 12.39 -9.01
CA LEU A 276 12.38 13.21 -9.99
C LEU A 276 10.96 13.58 -9.51
N ILE A 277 10.23 12.61 -8.95
CA ILE A 277 8.90 12.86 -8.40
C ILE A 277 8.99 13.78 -7.17
N GLY A 278 9.97 13.57 -6.30
CA GLY A 278 10.21 14.42 -5.13
C GLY A 278 10.57 15.86 -5.52
N ALA A 279 11.43 16.05 -6.51
CA ALA A 279 11.80 17.37 -7.03
C ALA A 279 10.60 18.08 -7.68
N ALA A 280 9.77 17.35 -8.44
CA ALA A 280 8.53 17.89 -8.99
C ALA A 280 7.54 18.29 -7.88
N ALA A 281 7.42 17.48 -6.82
CA ALA A 281 6.56 17.80 -5.68
C ALA A 281 7.06 19.05 -4.94
N PHE A 282 8.37 19.17 -4.76
CA PHE A 282 8.99 20.34 -4.16
C PHE A 282 8.74 21.61 -4.98
N GLY A 283 8.92 21.56 -6.30
CA GLY A 283 8.62 22.69 -7.17
C GLY A 283 7.15 23.13 -7.11
N GLY A 284 6.21 22.18 -7.16
CA GLY A 284 4.79 22.47 -7.03
C GLY A 284 4.43 23.06 -5.66
N VAL A 285 4.97 22.48 -4.58
CA VAL A 285 4.76 22.99 -3.22
C VAL A 285 5.34 24.37 -3.02
N LEU A 286 6.55 24.64 -3.52
CA LEU A 286 7.18 25.96 -3.44
C LEU A 286 6.30 27.02 -4.11
N VAL A 287 5.80 26.75 -5.32
CA VAL A 287 4.86 27.65 -5.99
C VAL A 287 3.58 27.81 -5.18
N GLY A 288 3.03 26.73 -4.63
CA GLY A 288 1.83 26.78 -3.78
C GLY A 288 2.00 27.67 -2.56
N VAL A 289 3.12 27.56 -1.85
CA VAL A 289 3.46 28.40 -0.70
C VAL A 289 3.64 29.86 -1.12
N LEU A 290 4.33 30.13 -2.23
CA LEU A 290 4.55 31.49 -2.74
C LEU A 290 3.25 32.17 -3.20
N VAL A 291 2.33 31.41 -3.81
CA VAL A 291 0.99 31.90 -4.18
C VAL A 291 0.18 32.21 -2.92
N HIS A 292 0.21 31.31 -1.94
CA HIS A 292 -0.48 31.50 -0.68
C HIS A 292 0.05 32.71 0.09
N ALA A 293 1.37 32.89 0.19
CA ALA A 293 2.00 34.02 0.85
C ALA A 293 1.79 35.37 0.12
N GLY A 294 1.18 35.37 -1.08
CA GLY A 294 0.96 36.58 -1.89
C GLY A 294 2.21 37.11 -2.59
N TRP A 295 3.32 36.37 -2.57
CA TRP A 295 4.57 36.75 -3.25
C TRP A 295 4.47 36.56 -4.77
N THR A 296 3.58 35.66 -5.21
CA THR A 296 3.29 35.42 -6.62
C THR A 296 1.79 35.40 -6.85
N GLY A 297 1.33 35.85 -8.01
CA GLY A 297 -0.10 35.84 -8.33
C GLY A 297 -0.62 34.44 -8.67
N ALA A 298 -1.95 34.27 -8.64
CA ALA A 298 -2.64 33.04 -9.04
C ALA A 298 -2.20 32.45 -10.40
N PRO A 299 -1.78 33.23 -11.43
CA PRO A 299 -1.26 32.67 -12.68
C PRO A 299 -0.03 31.77 -12.52
N ALA A 300 0.75 31.90 -11.45
CA ALA A 300 1.88 31.00 -11.18
C ALA A 300 1.44 29.53 -11.03
N ALA A 301 0.24 29.29 -10.46
CA ALA A 301 -0.32 27.96 -10.36
C ALA A 301 -0.68 27.37 -11.75
N LEU A 302 -0.94 28.20 -12.76
CA LEU A 302 -1.19 27.75 -14.13
C LEU A 302 0.06 27.16 -14.77
N TRP A 303 1.25 27.66 -14.44
CA TRP A 303 2.51 27.06 -14.89
C TRP A 303 2.69 25.65 -14.33
N VAL A 304 2.36 25.45 -13.05
CA VAL A 304 2.35 24.11 -12.43
C VAL A 304 1.36 23.20 -13.15
N ALA A 305 0.15 23.70 -13.44
CA ALA A 305 -0.86 22.95 -14.19
C ALA A 305 -0.41 22.61 -15.62
N ALA A 306 0.24 23.54 -16.32
CA ALA A 306 0.76 23.35 -17.67
C ALA A 306 1.88 22.30 -17.71
N VAL A 307 2.85 22.38 -16.78
CA VAL A 307 3.92 21.38 -16.65
C VAL A 307 3.33 20.01 -16.28
N ALA A 308 2.36 19.97 -15.36
CA ALA A 308 1.66 18.74 -15.01
C ALA A 308 0.94 18.12 -16.22
N ALA A 309 0.21 18.94 -17.00
CA ALA A 309 -0.50 18.50 -18.20
C ALA A 309 0.47 17.99 -19.27
N ALA A 310 1.59 18.68 -19.50
CA ALA A 310 2.64 18.26 -20.42
C ALA A 310 3.26 16.92 -20.00
N ALA A 311 3.56 16.76 -18.71
CA ALA A 311 4.06 15.50 -18.16
C ALA A 311 3.06 14.36 -18.33
N VAL A 312 1.77 14.59 -18.05
CA VAL A 312 0.69 13.61 -18.31
C VAL A 312 0.62 13.25 -19.79
N ALA A 313 0.61 14.24 -20.67
CA ALA A 313 0.54 14.02 -22.11
C ALA A 313 1.74 13.21 -22.63
N GLY A 314 2.96 13.53 -22.19
CA GLY A 314 4.18 12.80 -22.50
C GLY A 314 4.15 11.36 -21.97
N LEU A 315 3.80 11.17 -20.71
CA LEU A 315 3.75 9.85 -20.07
C LEU A 315 2.63 8.96 -20.62
N LEU A 316 1.52 9.54 -21.12
CA LEU A 316 0.47 8.81 -21.80
C LEU A 316 0.94 8.19 -23.13
N ARG A 317 2.03 8.68 -23.73
CA ARG A 317 2.64 8.07 -24.93
C ARG A 317 3.30 6.72 -24.62
N VAL A 318 3.71 6.51 -23.36
CA VAL A 318 4.24 5.21 -22.91
C VAL A 318 3.10 4.20 -22.83
N ARG A 319 3.08 3.21 -23.72
CA ARG A 319 2.03 2.18 -23.73
C ARG A 319 2.24 1.21 -22.55
N VAL A 320 1.32 1.25 -21.59
CA VAL A 320 1.27 0.28 -20.48
C VAL A 320 0.39 -0.93 -20.84
N TYR A 321 -0.68 -0.68 -21.60
CA TYR A 321 -1.58 -1.73 -22.10
C TYR A 321 -1.23 -2.09 -23.54
N GLY A 322 -0.90 -3.36 -23.78
CA GLY A 322 -0.86 -3.92 -25.13
C GLY A 322 -2.26 -3.94 -25.75
N VAL A 323 -2.33 -3.77 -27.07
CA VAL A 323 -3.56 -3.98 -27.85
C VAL A 323 -4.09 -5.36 -27.50
N ARG A 324 -5.35 -5.46 -27.02
CA ARG A 324 -6.03 -6.76 -26.90
C ARG A 324 -5.92 -7.44 -28.27
N PRO A 325 -5.44 -8.69 -28.39
CA PRO A 325 -5.65 -9.43 -29.62
C PRO A 325 -7.15 -9.37 -29.89
N ARG A 326 -7.52 -8.75 -31.00
CA ARG A 326 -8.86 -8.85 -31.54
C ARG A 326 -9.11 -10.36 -31.57
N ARG A 327 -10.14 -10.86 -30.89
CA ARG A 327 -10.64 -12.21 -31.16
C ARG A 327 -11.11 -12.14 -32.61
N THR A 328 -10.19 -12.34 -33.54
CA THR A 328 -10.50 -12.76 -34.89
C THR A 328 -11.27 -14.04 -34.67
N GLY A 329 -12.54 -14.04 -35.05
CA GLY A 329 -13.37 -15.23 -34.97
C GLY A 329 -12.59 -16.37 -35.61
N GLU A 330 -12.29 -17.40 -34.83
CA GLU A 330 -11.85 -18.66 -35.36
C GLU A 330 -13.01 -19.23 -36.18
N THR A 331 -13.11 -18.83 -37.44
CA THR A 331 -13.41 -19.80 -38.50
C THR A 331 -12.17 -20.69 -38.64
N LEU A 332 -11.95 -21.54 -37.64
CA LEU A 332 -11.01 -22.64 -37.74
C LEU A 332 -11.57 -23.57 -38.82
N GLY A 333 -10.91 -23.51 -39.98
CA GLY A 333 -11.14 -24.35 -41.12
C GLY A 333 -11.28 -25.81 -40.69
N ARG A 334 -12.41 -26.36 -41.12
CA ARG A 334 -12.75 -27.77 -41.19
C ARG A 334 -11.53 -28.57 -41.71
N ARG A 335 -10.75 -29.16 -40.81
CA ARG A 335 -9.79 -30.22 -41.18
C ARG A 335 -10.59 -31.53 -41.32
N PRO A 336 -10.50 -32.25 -42.44
CA PRO A 336 -11.23 -33.51 -42.61
C PRO A 336 -10.73 -34.52 -41.58
N GLY A 337 -11.68 -35.21 -40.95
CA GLY A 337 -11.47 -36.10 -39.83
C GLY A 337 -10.53 -37.25 -40.17
N VAL A 338 -9.42 -37.32 -39.45
CA VAL A 338 -8.65 -38.56 -39.29
C VAL A 338 -9.56 -39.56 -38.58
N ARG A 339 -9.99 -40.59 -39.30
CA ARG A 339 -10.65 -41.79 -38.73
C ARG A 339 -9.75 -42.33 -37.62
N ARG A 340 -10.19 -42.21 -36.36
CA ARG A 340 -9.64 -43.02 -35.27
C ARG A 340 -10.05 -44.47 -35.51
N ALA A 341 -9.09 -45.29 -35.91
CA ALA A 341 -9.21 -46.73 -35.81
C ALA A 341 -9.45 -47.10 -34.33
N ARG A 342 -10.50 -47.89 -34.08
CA ARG A 342 -10.76 -48.51 -32.78
C ARG A 342 -9.66 -49.54 -32.53
N SER A 343 -8.77 -49.28 -31.58
CA SER A 343 -7.86 -50.30 -31.05
C SER A 343 -8.58 -51.10 -29.97
N ALA A 344 -8.53 -52.42 -30.11
CA ALA A 344 -9.11 -53.44 -29.24
C ALA A 344 -8.53 -53.39 -27.80
N PRO A 345 -9.27 -53.87 -26.78
CA PRO A 345 -8.83 -53.87 -25.39
C PRO A 345 -7.88 -55.05 -25.13
N GLY A 346 -6.64 -54.77 -24.71
CA GLY A 346 -5.69 -55.82 -24.33
C GLY A 346 -4.34 -55.37 -23.75
N ASP A 347 -3.93 -54.11 -23.96
CA ASP A 347 -2.52 -53.70 -23.72
C ASP A 347 -2.30 -52.68 -22.58
N ALA A 348 -3.27 -52.53 -21.68
CA ALA A 348 -3.18 -51.57 -20.57
C ALA A 348 -2.22 -52.01 -19.44
N ASP A 349 -2.05 -53.33 -19.24
CA ASP A 349 -1.25 -53.87 -18.13
C ASP A 349 0.24 -53.98 -18.47
N ALA A 350 0.60 -54.24 -19.73
CA ALA A 350 1.99 -54.29 -20.17
C ALA A 350 2.69 -52.91 -20.09
N ARG A 351 1.95 -51.82 -20.31
CA ARG A 351 2.50 -50.45 -20.26
C ARG A 351 2.69 -49.93 -18.83
N ARG A 352 1.91 -50.40 -17.86
CA ARG A 352 2.10 -50.06 -16.43
C ARG A 352 3.34 -50.75 -15.84
N LEU A 353 3.63 -51.99 -16.25
CA LEU A 353 4.81 -52.73 -15.80
C LEU A 353 6.15 -52.18 -16.36
N ALA A 354 6.13 -51.62 -17.57
CA ALA A 354 7.32 -50.99 -18.16
C ALA A 354 7.69 -49.64 -17.53
N LEU A 355 6.72 -48.89 -16.99
CA LEU A 355 6.95 -47.57 -16.39
C LEU A 355 7.49 -47.66 -14.94
N VAL A 356 7.17 -48.73 -14.21
CA VAL A 356 7.64 -48.96 -12.83
C VAL A 356 9.10 -49.43 -12.79
N ARG A 357 9.64 -49.97 -13.88
CA ARG A 357 11.03 -50.48 -13.95
C ARG A 357 12.11 -49.43 -14.25
N ARG A 358 11.76 -48.15 -14.49
CA ARG A 358 12.71 -47.10 -14.90
C ARG A 358 13.05 -46.04 -13.85
N LEU A 359 12.63 -46.19 -12.60
CA LEU A 359 12.90 -45.21 -11.54
C LEU A 359 13.67 -45.79 -10.36
N THR A 360 14.95 -46.16 -10.53
CA THR A 360 15.89 -46.25 -9.39
C THR A 360 17.36 -46.14 -9.82
N PRO A 361 17.96 -44.93 -9.74
CA PRO A 361 19.40 -44.82 -9.48
C PRO A 361 19.72 -44.38 -8.04
N VAL A 362 18.75 -43.84 -7.28
CA VAL A 362 19.04 -43.14 -6.00
C VAL A 362 18.95 -44.06 -4.77
N GLN A 363 18.22 -45.17 -4.83
CA GLN A 363 18.03 -46.06 -3.68
C GLN A 363 19.19 -47.03 -3.41
N ARG A 364 20.11 -47.24 -4.38
CA ARG A 364 21.30 -48.09 -4.19
C ARG A 364 22.42 -47.41 -3.40
N LEU A 365 22.42 -46.07 -3.32
CA LEU A 365 23.45 -45.32 -2.59
C LEU A 365 23.21 -45.31 -1.07
N LEU A 366 21.97 -45.47 -0.61
CA LEU A 366 21.64 -45.46 0.82
C LEU A 366 21.88 -46.80 1.54
N ASN A 367 21.92 -47.92 0.80
CA ASN A 367 22.11 -49.25 1.39
C ASN A 367 23.58 -49.69 1.55
N ARG A 368 24.56 -48.85 1.16
CA ARG A 368 25.99 -49.16 1.31
C ARG A 368 26.63 -48.72 2.63
N ARG A 369 25.89 -48.05 3.53
CA ARG A 369 26.42 -47.53 4.81
C ARG A 369 26.02 -48.32 6.08
N ARG A 370 25.48 -49.53 5.95
CA ARG A 370 25.32 -50.44 7.10
C ARG A 370 25.97 -51.79 6.83
N LYS A 371 27.29 -51.86 7.04
CA LYS A 371 27.98 -53.10 7.39
C LYS A 371 28.76 -52.84 8.68
N VAL A 372 28.23 -53.37 9.78
CA VAL A 372 28.94 -53.54 11.06
C VAL A 372 29.75 -54.84 10.95
N PRO A 373 30.98 -54.96 11.49
CA PRO A 373 31.75 -56.19 11.42
C PRO A 373 31.17 -57.26 12.36
N GLN A 374 31.06 -58.50 11.90
CA GLN A 374 30.73 -59.67 12.71
C GLN A 374 31.97 -60.20 13.43
N VAL A 375 31.82 -60.53 14.72
CA VAL A 375 32.74 -61.35 15.52
C VAL A 375 32.41 -62.84 15.28
N PRO A 376 33.39 -63.74 15.09
CA PRO A 376 33.12 -65.15 14.83
C PRO A 376 33.06 -65.97 16.13
N GLY A 377 32.05 -66.86 16.25
CA GLY A 377 32.05 -67.89 17.27
C GLY A 377 30.71 -68.61 17.46
N VAL A 378 30.72 -69.91 17.12
CA VAL A 378 29.85 -71.01 17.61
C VAL A 378 28.52 -71.26 16.86
N THR A 379 28.49 -72.43 16.19
CA THR A 379 27.34 -73.24 15.75
C THR A 379 27.17 -74.44 16.70
N PRO A 380 26.17 -75.34 16.54
CA PRO A 380 24.72 -75.18 16.34
C PRO A 380 23.90 -76.13 17.27
N GLY A 381 22.56 -76.01 17.35
CA GLY A 381 21.77 -77.12 17.92
C GLY A 381 20.25 -76.92 18.07
N ALA A 382 19.51 -77.80 17.39
CA ALA A 382 18.22 -78.40 17.74
C ALA A 382 16.88 -77.77 17.27
N HIS A 383 16.12 -78.67 16.65
CA HIS A 383 14.74 -78.65 16.15
C HIS A 383 13.67 -78.22 17.17
N VAL A 384 12.48 -77.82 16.70
CA VAL A 384 11.21 -78.58 16.80
C VAL A 384 10.02 -77.75 16.28
N GLN A 385 9.05 -78.48 15.71
CA GLN A 385 7.88 -78.08 14.91
C GLN A 385 6.72 -77.40 15.68
N ALA A 386 5.84 -76.76 14.91
CA ALA A 386 4.48 -76.27 15.22
C ALA A 386 3.51 -77.41 15.64
N PRO A 387 2.24 -77.19 16.11
CA PRO A 387 1.14 -76.66 15.25
C PRO A 387 -0.10 -75.96 15.92
N ARG A 388 -0.83 -75.22 15.06
CA ARG A 388 -2.32 -75.05 14.84
C ARG A 388 -3.35 -74.71 15.98
N LYS A 389 -4.12 -73.62 15.71
CA LYS A 389 -5.61 -73.35 15.63
C LYS A 389 -6.61 -74.18 16.51
N PRO A 390 -7.86 -73.74 16.84
CA PRO A 390 -8.85 -72.94 16.05
C PRO A 390 -9.65 -71.85 16.85
N GLU A 391 -10.24 -70.79 16.28
CA GLU A 391 -11.55 -70.59 15.59
C GLU A 391 -12.79 -70.29 16.49
N SER A 392 -13.39 -69.11 16.23
CA SER A 392 -14.80 -68.65 16.35
C SER A 392 -15.60 -68.70 17.67
N SER A 393 -16.20 -67.55 18.03
CA SER A 393 -17.65 -67.45 18.32
C SER A 393 -18.14 -65.98 18.33
N GLN A 394 -19.30 -65.79 17.70
CA GLN A 394 -20.06 -64.55 17.56
C GLN A 394 -20.69 -64.07 18.89
N VAL A 395 -21.17 -62.81 18.96
CA VAL A 395 -22.61 -62.45 19.11
C VAL A 395 -22.78 -60.93 19.38
N ARG A 396 -23.78 -60.35 18.71
CA ARG A 396 -24.33 -58.98 18.80
C ARG A 396 -25.22 -58.77 20.03
N ALA A 397 -25.43 -57.48 20.34
CA ALA A 397 -26.58 -56.80 20.99
C ALA A 397 -26.12 -56.02 22.23
N GLY A 398 -26.55 -54.80 22.55
CA GLY A 398 -27.61 -53.94 22.05
C GLY A 398 -28.07 -53.02 23.21
N MET A 399 -28.55 -51.81 22.87
CA MET A 399 -29.42 -50.91 23.65
C MET A 399 -28.87 -49.83 24.62
N ARG A 400 -29.12 -48.58 24.17
CA ARG A 400 -29.89 -47.45 24.76
C ARG A 400 -29.47 -46.78 26.09
N VAL A 401 -29.02 -45.52 25.93
CA VAL A 401 -29.63 -44.24 26.38
C VAL A 401 -30.33 -44.19 27.75
N ARG A 402 -29.83 -43.32 28.65
CA ARG A 402 -30.66 -42.28 29.30
C ARG A 402 -29.78 -41.14 29.86
N ASN A 403 -30.21 -39.91 29.56
CA ASN A 403 -29.68 -38.66 30.10
C ASN A 403 -29.93 -38.57 31.61
N GLY A 404 -28.96 -38.00 32.32
CA GLY A 404 -29.13 -37.29 33.59
C GLY A 404 -28.62 -35.87 33.41
#